data_AF-A0A139X9D7-F1
#
_entry.id   AF-A0A139X9D7-F1
#
_cell.length_a   1.000
_cell.length_b   1.000
_cell.length_c   1.000
_cell.angle_alpha   90.00
_cell.angle_beta   90.00
_cell.angle_gamma   90.00
#
_symmetry.space_group_name_H-M   'P 1'
#
loop_
_entity.id
_entity.type
_entity.pdbx_description
1 polymer ?
#
loop_
_entity_poly.entity_id
_entity_poly.type
_entity_poly.pdbx_seq_one_letter_code
_entity_poly.pdbx_strand_id
1 'polypeptide(L)' 'MTDEGDIGTIVIRPNFEQMSIRELRNYVLQHRNDSEALHALGQRIHKEGRRLNSVDELVQIIEEKRAQGGEP' A
#
# COMPACT_ATOMS: atom_id res chain seq x y z
N MET A 1 38.76 19.41 22.40
CA MET A 1 38.78 18.59 21.17
C MET A 1 38.35 17.20 21.59
N THR A 2 37.03 17.01 21.65
CA THR A 2 36.40 15.73 21.95
C THR A 2 35.37 15.58 20.86
N ASP A 3 35.57 14.55 20.06
CA ASP A 3 34.83 14.19 18.86
C ASP A 3 33.34 14.04 19.18
N GLU A 4 32.54 15.00 18.70
CA GLU A 4 31.08 14.92 18.73
C GLU A 4 30.66 13.90 17.67
N GLY A 5 30.72 12.62 18.06
CA GLY A 5 30.14 11.52 17.30
C GLY A 5 28.63 11.73 17.20
N ASP A 6 28.22 12.36 16.11
CA ASP A 6 26.86 12.36 15.57
C ASP A 6 26.38 10.90 15.52
N ILE A 7 25.70 10.46 16.58
CA ILE A 7 24.89 9.25 16.59
C ILE A 7 23.67 9.54 15.72
N GLY A 8 23.94 9.63 14.42
CA GLY A 8 22.95 9.76 13.36
C GLY A 8 21.88 8.74 13.63
N THR A 9 20.69 9.23 13.93
CA THR A 9 19.52 8.41 14.21
C THR A 9 19.38 7.44 13.05
N ILE A 10 19.62 6.15 13.29
CA ILE A 10 19.46 5.13 12.25
C ILE A 10 17.96 5.09 11.95
N VAL A 11 17.53 5.87 10.97
CA VAL A 11 16.15 5.84 10.48
C VAL A 11 15.98 4.50 9.79
N ILE A 12 15.44 3.52 10.54
CA ILE A 12 15.10 2.21 9.99
C ILE A 12 13.98 2.44 8.98
N ARG A 13 14.32 2.40 7.69
CA ARG A 13 13.33 2.45 6.61
C ARG A 13 12.56 1.13 6.54
N PRO A 14 11.23 1.16 6.41
CA PRO A 14 10.46 -0.05 6.21
C PRO A 14 10.85 -0.76 4.91
N ASN A 15 10.79 -2.08 4.90
CA ASN A 15 10.95 -2.86 3.68
C ASN A 15 9.59 -3.05 3.01
N PHE A 16 9.26 -2.19 2.05
CA PHE A 16 7.98 -2.21 1.34
C PHE A 16 7.79 -3.43 0.43
N GLU A 17 8.88 -4.09 -0.01
CA GLU A 17 8.80 -5.28 -0.85
C GLU A 17 8.26 -6.51 -0.10
N GLN A 18 8.51 -6.56 1.21
CA GLN A 18 8.06 -7.65 2.08
C GLN A 18 6.65 -7.42 2.63
N MET A 19 6.12 -6.20 2.53
CA MET A 19 4.77 -5.89 2.99
C MET A 19 3.70 -6.43 2.04
N SER A 20 2.63 -6.97 2.63
CA SER A 20 1.39 -7.27 1.93
C SER A 20 0.69 -5.98 1.45
N ILE A 21 -0.21 -6.11 0.48
CA ILE A 21 -1.03 -4.98 0.00
C ILE A 21 -1.82 -4.29 1.12
N ARG A 22 -2.24 -5.03 2.16
CA ARG A 22 -2.97 -4.48 3.31
C ARG A 22 -2.06 -3.63 4.19
N GLU A 23 -0.85 -4.11 4.47
CA GLU A 23 0.15 -3.37 5.25
C GLU A 23 0.60 -2.11 4.53
N LEU A 24 0.86 -2.20 3.22
CA LEU A 24 1.19 -1.04 2.39
C LEU A 24 0.08 0.02 2.41
N ARG A 25 -1.19 -0.39 2.29
CA ARG A 25 -2.34 0.52 2.41
C ARG A 25 -2.36 1.24 3.75
N ASN A 26 -2.24 0.49 4.84
CA ASN A 26 -2.25 1.05 6.19
C ASN A 26 -1.09 2.04 6.39
N TYR A 27 0.10 1.68 5.94
CA TYR A 27 1.28 2.53 6.02
C TYR A 27 1.10 3.83 5.24
N VAL A 28 0.71 3.75 3.96
CA VAL A 28 0.48 4.94 3.12
C VAL A 28 -0.55 5.89 3.73
N LEU A 29 -1.60 5.37 4.38
CA LEU A 29 -2.61 6.21 5.03
C LEU A 29 -2.05 7.01 6.21
N GLN A 30 -1.06 6.46 6.93
CA GLN A 30 -0.36 7.11 8.04
C GLN A 30 0.80 8.01 7.54
N HIS A 31 1.37 7.70 6.38
CA HIS A 31 2.56 8.34 5.80
C HIS A 31 2.27 8.85 4.39
N ARG A 32 1.26 9.71 4.24
CA ARG A 32 0.72 10.14 2.93
C ARG A 32 1.73 10.83 2.00
N ASN A 33 2.83 11.35 2.55
CA ASN A 33 3.88 12.04 1.81
C ASN A 33 5.10 11.14 1.51
N ASP A 34 5.07 9.87 1.92
CA ASP A 34 6.12 8.91 1.60
C ASP A 34 5.92 8.40 0.16
N SER A 35 6.67 9.00 -0.76
CA SER A 35 6.62 8.66 -2.19
C SER A 35 7.05 7.22 -2.46
N GLU A 36 7.95 6.67 -1.64
CA GLU A 36 8.44 5.30 -1.80
C GLU A 36 7.34 4.30 -1.44
N ALA A 37 6.66 4.52 -0.32
CA ALA A 37 5.50 3.73 0.09
C ALA A 37 4.34 3.80 -0.93
N LEU A 38 4.05 5.01 -1.45
CA LEU A 38 3.03 5.21 -2.49
C LEU A 38 3.35 4.43 -3.76
N HIS A 39 4.61 4.50 -4.20
CA HIS A 39 5.07 3.77 -5.37
C HIS A 39 5.00 2.25 -5.17
N ALA A 40 5.45 1.75 -4.01
CA ALA A 40 5.38 0.34 -3.67
C ALA A 40 3.92 -0.18 -3.65
N LEU A 41 2.99 0.59 -3.08
CA LEU A 41 1.56 0.25 -3.12
C LEU A 41 1.03 0.21 -4.56
N GLY A 42 1.40 1.18 -5.40
CA GLY A 42 1.03 1.21 -6.81
C GLY A 42 1.51 -0.02 -7.58
N GLN A 43 2.78 -0.42 -7.39
CA GLN A 43 3.33 -1.63 -8.00
C GLN A 43 2.61 -2.90 -7.51
N ARG A 44 2.33 -2.98 -6.21
CA ARG A 44 1.61 -4.11 -5.62
C ARG A 44 0.20 -4.25 -6.21
N ILE A 45 -0.55 -3.15 -6.32
CA ILE A 45 -1.87 -3.11 -6.97
C ILE A 45 -1.75 -3.51 -8.44
N HIS A 46 -0.73 -3.04 -9.15
CA HIS A 46 -0.53 -3.41 -10.56
C HIS A 46 -0.25 -4.91 -10.75
N LYS A 47 0.51 -5.52 -9.84
CA LYS A 47 0.90 -6.94 -9.91
C LYS A 47 -0.20 -7.90 -9.43
N GLU A 48 -0.91 -7.55 -8.36
CA GLU A 48 -1.84 -8.46 -7.67
C GLU A 48 -3.31 -8.07 -7.86
N GLY A 49 -3.58 -6.86 -8.33
CA GLY A 49 -4.94 -6.36 -8.54
C GLY A 49 -5.62 -7.00 -9.75
N ARG A 50 -6.94 -7.03 -9.73
CA ARG A 50 -7.76 -7.39 -10.89
C ARG A 50 -7.89 -6.15 -11.78
N ARG A 51 -7.28 -6.18 -12.96
CA ARG A 51 -7.54 -5.18 -14.00
C ARG A 51 -8.96 -5.35 -14.51
N LEU A 52 -9.70 -4.24 -14.57
CA LEU A 52 -11.04 -4.20 -15.14
C LEU A 52 -10.97 -3.55 -16.52
N ASN A 53 -11.74 -4.08 -17.47
CA ASN A 53 -11.78 -3.56 -18.84
C ASN A 53 -12.94 -2.59 -19.07
N SER A 54 -13.91 -2.55 -18.15
CA SER A 54 -15.06 -1.66 -18.21
C SER A 54 -15.59 -1.32 -16.81
N VAL A 55 -16.44 -0.31 -16.76
CA VAL A 55 -17.20 0.02 -15.54
C VAL A 55 -18.23 -1.06 -15.22
N ASP A 56 -18.80 -1.73 -16.23
CA ASP A 56 -19.78 -2.80 -16.02
C ASP A 56 -19.17 -3.99 -15.25
N GLU A 57 -17.89 -4.32 -15.52
CA GLU A 57 -17.16 -5.35 -14.76
C GLU A 57 -17.04 -4.95 -13.27
N LEU A 58 -16.88 -3.66 -12.95
CA LEU A 58 -16.86 -3.18 -11.57
C LEU A 58 -18.22 -3.36 -10.90
N VAL A 59 -19.31 -2.99 -11.59
CA VAL A 59 -20.68 -3.13 -11.08
C VAL A 59 -20.97 -4.58 -10.75
N GLN A 60 -20.65 -5.51 -11.65
CA GLN A 60 -20.85 -6.94 -11.41
C GLN A 60 -20.09 -7.44 -10.17
N ILE A 61 -18.83 -7.05 -10.00
CA ILE A 61 -18.03 -7.44 -8.83
C ILE A 61 -18.67 -6.93 -7.53
N ILE A 62 -19.20 -5.71 -7.52
CA ILE A 62 -19.86 -5.13 -6.35
C ILE A 62 -21.13 -5.91 -6.01
N GLU A 63 -21.94 -6.24 -7.02
CA GLU A 63 -23.17 -7.04 -6.84
C GLU A 63 -22.87 -8.45 -6.33
N GLU A 64 -21.86 -9.12 -6.89
CA GLU A 64 -21.38 -10.42 -6.42
C GLU A 64 -20.93 -10.37 -4.96
N LYS A 65 -20.19 -9.32 -4.56
CA LYS A 65 -19.74 -9.13 -3.17
C LYS A 65 -20.91 -8.92 -2.21
N ARG A 66 -21.91 -8.12 -2.59
CA ARG A 66 -23.13 -7.90 -1.80
C ARG A 66 -23.94 -9.17 -1.63
N ALA A 67 -24.10 -9.96 -2.69
CA ALA A 67 -24.81 -11.24 -2.64
C ALA A 67 -24.13 -12.26 -1.72
N GLN A 68 -22.81 -12.16 -1.55
CA GLN A 68 -22.00 -12.98 -0.65
C GLN A 68 -21.98 -12.47 0.80
N GLY A 69 -22.78 -11.44 1.13
CA GLY A 69 -22.82 -10.84 2.47
C GLY A 69 -21.60 -9.97 2.81
N GLY A 70 -20.81 -9.58 1.81
CA GLY A 70 -19.78 -8.57 1.98
C GLY A 70 -20.41 -7.18 1.98
N GLU A 71 -20.37 -6.49 3.12
CA GLU A 71 -20.63 -5.05 3.16
C GLU A 71 -19.56 -4.30 2.33
N PRO A 72 -19.93 -3.19 1.67
CA PRO A 72 -19.02 -2.41 0.82
C PRO A 72 -17.83 -1.81 1.58
#